data_AF-A0A938D1B1-F1
#
_entry.id   AF-A0A938D1B1-F1
#
_cell.length_a   1.000
_cell.length_b   1.000
_cell.length_c   1.000
_cell.angle_alpha   90.00
_cell.angle_beta   90.00
_cell.angle_gamma   90.00
#
_symmetry.space_group_name_H-M   'P 1'
#
loop_
_entity.id
_entity.type
_entity.pdbx_description
1 polymer ?
#
loop_
_entity_poly.entity_id
_entity_poly.type
_entity_poly.pdbx_seq_one_letter_code
_entity_poly.pdbx_strand_id
1 'polypeptide(L)'
;MLKKIRLELARTPEFSQGDPSHGYEFVAPLDAMGRIDLAEFCKQREKCTVLNFVPGQGDEHGHLVHTRGGRWAFHYDLDSEPAEDEPGYRFDEHTFRVGEYV
;
A
#
# COMPACT_ATOMS: atom_id res chain seq x y z
N MET A 1 -9.83 -11.97 -6.87
CA MET A 1 -9.08 -12.77 -5.86
C MET A 1 -8.13 -11.84 -5.15
N LEU A 2 -8.02 -11.92 -3.82
CA LEU A 2 -7.07 -11.10 -3.06
C LEU A 2 -5.63 -11.55 -3.32
N LYS A 3 -4.72 -10.58 -3.41
CA LYS A 3 -3.28 -10.78 -3.55
C LYS A 3 -2.57 -10.10 -2.38
N LYS A 4 -1.45 -10.67 -1.94
CA LYS A 4 -0.50 -9.99 -1.07
C LYS A 4 0.52 -9.28 -1.97
N ILE A 5 0.68 -7.97 -1.77
CA ILE A 5 1.62 -7.12 -2.49
C ILE A 5 2.66 -6.65 -1.47
N ARG A 6 3.93 -6.71 -1.84
CA ARG A 6 5.05 -6.18 -1.04
C ARG A 6 5.75 -5.10 -1.88
N LEU A 7 5.86 -3.91 -1.32
CA LEU A 7 6.62 -2.80 -1.84
C LEU A 7 7.83 -2.62 -0.94
N GLU A 8 9.00 -2.48 -1.56
CA GLU A 8 10.28 -2.37 -0.87
C GLU A 8 10.90 -1.02 -1.21
N LEU A 9 11.66 -0.45 -0.28
CA LEU A 9 12.33 0.82 -0.51
C LEU A 9 13.25 0.70 -1.72
N ALA A 10 12.90 1.43 -2.79
CA ALA A 10 13.71 1.54 -3.98
C ALA A 10 15.02 2.30 -3.69
N ARG A 11 15.89 2.38 -4.69
CA ARG A 11 17.20 3.03 -4.52
C ARG A 11 17.04 4.51 -4.19
N THR A 12 17.65 4.94 -3.09
CA THR A 12 17.75 6.35 -2.68
C THR A 12 19.23 6.73 -2.50
N PRO A 13 19.56 8.02 -2.34
CA PRO A 13 20.94 8.43 -2.05
C PRO A 13 21.53 7.76 -0.80
N GLU A 14 20.69 7.48 0.19
CA GLU A 14 21.07 6.79 1.44
C GLU A 14 21.10 5.27 1.26
N PHE A 15 20.23 4.72 0.41
CA PHE A 15 20.11 3.29 0.14
C PHE A 15 20.37 2.98 -1.33
N SER A 16 21.64 2.94 -1.73
CA SER A 16 22.04 2.79 -3.14
C SER A 16 21.58 1.49 -3.81
N GLN A 17 21.27 0.44 -3.04
CA GLN A 17 20.70 -0.82 -3.52
C GLN A 17 19.19 -0.96 -3.24
N GLY A 18 18.56 0.07 -2.64
CA GLY A 18 17.29 -0.07 -1.96
C GLY A 18 17.46 -0.75 -0.60
N ASP A 19 16.35 -1.00 0.09
CA ASP A 19 16.34 -1.79 1.32
C ASP A 19 15.03 -2.60 1.44
N PRO A 20 15.11 -3.94 1.36
CA PRO A 20 13.93 -4.80 1.51
C PRO A 20 13.39 -4.84 2.95
N SER A 21 14.12 -4.28 3.91
CA SER A 21 13.72 -4.15 5.32
C SER A 21 12.86 -2.91 5.58
N HIS A 22 12.70 -2.03 4.59
CA HIS A 22 11.83 -0.86 4.64
C HIS A 22 10.74 -1.01 3.57
N GLY A 23 9.48 -0.77 3.94
CA GLY A 23 8.41 -0.69 2.96
C GLY A 23 7.05 -1.12 3.48
N TYR A 24 6.20 -1.58 2.56
CA TYR A 24 4.81 -1.89 2.84
C TYR A 24 4.46 -3.31 2.38
N GLU A 25 3.69 -4.03 3.17
CA GLU A 25 2.95 -5.21 2.72
C GLU A 25 1.46 -4.95 2.82
N PHE A 26 0.71 -5.16 1.75
CA PHE A 26 -0.74 -4.97 1.79
C PHE A 26 -1.49 -6.03 0.99
N VAL A 27 -2.77 -6.18 1.31
CA VAL A 27 -3.68 -7.09 0.63
C VAL A 27 -4.66 -6.29 -0.22
N ALA A 28 -4.75 -6.61 -1.51
CA ALA A 28 -5.70 -5.98 -2.41
C ALA A 28 -6.18 -6.96 -3.50
N PRO A 29 -7.42 -6.83 -3.99
CA PRO A 29 -7.84 -7.51 -5.21
C PRO A 29 -7.22 -6.80 -6.42
N LEU A 30 -6.57 -7.56 -7.30
CA LEU A 30 -6.04 -7.05 -8.56
C LEU A 30 -6.86 -7.57 -9.75
N ASP A 31 -7.06 -6.70 -10.74
CA ASP A 31 -7.66 -7.05 -12.02
C ASP A 31 -6.66 -7.78 -12.95
N ALA A 32 -7.11 -8.14 -14.15
CA ALA A 32 -6.27 -8.83 -15.14
C ALA A 32 -5.09 -7.98 -15.65
N MET A 33 -5.15 -6.65 -15.49
CA MET A 33 -4.06 -5.76 -15.86
C MET A 33 -3.03 -5.62 -14.74
N GLY A 34 -3.40 -5.93 -13.50
CA GLY A 34 -2.58 -5.76 -12.29
C GLY A 34 -2.92 -4.50 -11.50
N ARG A 35 -4.06 -3.85 -11.76
CA ARG A 35 -4.55 -2.69 -11.02
C ARG A 35 -5.49 -3.10 -9.90
N ILE A 36 -5.64 -2.26 -8.88
CA ILE A 36 -6.58 -2.56 -7.79
C ILE A 36 -8.01 -2.53 -8.34
N ASP A 37 -8.73 -3.65 -8.19
CA ASP A 37 -10.12 -3.78 -8.61
C ASP A 37 -11.05 -3.13 -7.58
N LEU A 38 -11.57 -1.94 -7.89
CA LEU A 38 -12.45 -1.18 -7.01
C LEU A 38 -13.74 -1.94 -6.66
N ALA A 39 -14.33 -2.66 -7.62
CA ALA A 39 -15.59 -3.35 -7.41
C ALA A 39 -15.41 -4.54 -6.45
N GLU A 40 -14.30 -5.26 -6.58
CA GLU A 40 -13.96 -6.36 -5.70
C GLU A 40 -13.44 -5.88 -4.33
N PHE A 41 -12.72 -4.77 -4.30
CA PHE A 41 -12.29 -4.10 -3.07
C PHE A 41 -13.49 -3.74 -2.20
N CYS A 42 -14.51 -3.11 -2.76
CA CYS A 42 -15.71 -2.72 -2.01
C CYS A 42 -16.40 -3.92 -1.33
N LYS A 43 -16.30 -5.13 -1.89
CA LYS A 43 -16.86 -6.36 -1.30
C LYS A 43 -15.97 -6.98 -0.22
N GLN A 44 -14.67 -6.69 -0.24
CA GLN A 44 -13.67 -7.33 0.62
C GLN A 44 -12.80 -6.35 1.39
N ARG A 45 -13.28 -5.11 1.59
CA ARG A 45 -12.52 -4.00 2.22
C ARG A 45 -11.90 -4.39 3.56
N GLU A 46 -12.61 -5.15 4.38
CA GLU A 46 -12.18 -5.57 5.72
C GLU A 46 -10.96 -6.50 5.67
N LYS A 47 -10.73 -7.18 4.55
CA LYS A 47 -9.60 -8.07 4.32
C LYS A 47 -8.39 -7.36 3.69
N CYS A 48 -8.55 -6.09 3.28
CA CYS A 48 -7.52 -5.32 2.61
C CYS A 48 -6.68 -4.58 3.66
N THR A 49 -5.82 -5.31 4.36
CA THR A 49 -4.93 -4.81 5.41
C THR A 49 -3.62 -4.28 4.83
N VAL A 50 -2.96 -3.36 5.53
CA VAL A 50 -1.59 -2.90 5.27
C VAL A 50 -0.72 -3.06 6.52
N LEU A 51 0.56 -3.30 6.28
CA LEU A 51 1.66 -3.33 7.23
C LEU A 51 2.75 -2.41 6.69
N ASN A 52 3.06 -1.34 7.39
CA ASN A 52 4.27 -0.54 7.19
C ASN A 52 5.36 -1.09 8.11
N PHE A 53 6.49 -1.49 7.55
CA PHE A 53 7.60 -2.06 8.30
C PHE A 53 8.85 -1.23 8.08
N VAL A 54 9.41 -0.71 9.18
CA VAL A 54 10.63 0.10 9.18
C VAL A 54 11.51 -0.32 10.35
N PRO A 55 12.80 -0.66 10.12
CA PRO A 55 13.69 -1.12 11.17
C PRO A 55 13.85 -0.08 12.27
N GLY A 56 13.57 -0.48 13.51
CA GLY A 56 13.73 0.37 14.70
C GLY A 56 12.58 1.34 14.97
N GLN A 57 11.56 1.43 14.10
CA GLN A 57 10.39 2.31 14.31
C GLN A 57 9.12 1.55 14.73
N GLY A 58 9.15 0.22 14.74
CA GLY A 58 7.99 -0.62 15.04
C GLY A 58 7.06 -0.70 13.84
N ASP A 59 6.33 -1.82 13.74
CA ASP A 59 5.49 -2.08 12.59
C ASP A 59 4.11 -1.40 12.75
N GLU A 60 3.68 -0.61 11.77
CA GLU A 60 2.38 0.04 11.77
C GLU A 60 1.37 -0.76 10.93
N HIS A 61 0.16 -0.94 11.47
CA HIS A 61 -0.89 -1.72 10.84
C HIS A 61 -2.08 -0.83 10.49
N GLY A 62 -2.71 -1.12 9.35
CA GLY A 62 -3.84 -0.33 8.87
C GLY A 62 -4.64 -1.02 7.80
N HIS A 63 -5.41 -0.23 7.05
CA HIS A 63 -6.25 -0.66 5.96
C HIS A 63 -6.01 0.12 4.67
N LEU A 64 -6.13 -0.56 3.53
CA LEU A 64 -6.23 0.07 2.23
C LEU A 64 -7.60 0.76 2.12
N VAL A 65 -7.61 2.04 1.76
CA VAL A 65 -8.83 2.85 1.59
C VAL A 65 -8.89 3.47 0.20
N HIS A 66 -10.11 3.71 -0.28
CA HIS A 66 -10.37 4.44 -1.52
C HIS A 66 -11.08 5.76 -1.18
N THR A 67 -10.37 6.87 -1.40
CA THR A 67 -10.84 8.21 -1.05
C THR A 67 -11.95 8.69 -2.00
N ARG A 68 -12.71 9.70 -1.56
CA ARG A 68 -13.72 10.37 -2.40
C ARG A 68 -13.12 11.01 -3.67
N GLY A 69 -11.82 11.30 -3.67
CA GLY A 69 -11.09 11.86 -4.81
C GLY A 69 -10.66 10.82 -5.85
N GLY A 70 -11.03 9.55 -5.69
CA GLY A 70 -10.66 8.48 -6.64
C GLY A 70 -9.23 7.95 -6.46
N ARG A 71 -8.62 8.21 -5.29
CA ARG A 71 -7.26 7.77 -4.97
C ARG A 71 -7.26 6.70 -3.91
N TRP A 72 -6.31 5.78 -4.01
CA TRP A 72 -6.02 4.79 -2.97
C TRP A 72 -5.07 5.39 -1.93
N ALA A 73 -5.27 5.03 -0.66
CA ALA A 73 -4.41 5.43 0.44
C ALA A 73 -4.33 4.32 1.50
N PHE A 74 -3.37 4.45 2.42
CA PHE A 74 -3.28 3.63 3.62
C PHE A 74 -3.80 4.43 4.81
N HIS A 75 -4.72 3.83 5.56
CA HIS A 75 -5.28 4.40 6.78
C HIS A 75 -4.80 3.58 7.97
N TYR A 76 -4.06 4.19 8.90
CA TYR A 76 -3.54 3.54 10.10
C TYR A 76 -4.45 3.88 11.30
N ASP A 77 -4.93 2.85 12.02
CA ASP A 77 -5.92 2.99 13.11
C ASP A 77 -5.35 3.54 14.44
N LEU A 78 -4.16 4.14 14.42
CA LEU A 78 -3.46 4.64 15.59
C LEU A 78 -3.80 6.12 15.84
N ASP A 79 -4.97 6.41 16.41
CA ASP A 79 -5.32 7.71 17.05
C ASP A 79 -5.14 9.01 16.20
N SER A 80 -4.74 8.91 14.93
CA SER A 80 -4.43 10.04 14.07
C SER A 80 -5.68 10.58 13.38
N GLU A 81 -5.80 11.90 13.36
CA GLU A 81 -6.83 12.59 12.59
C GLU A 81 -6.69 12.22 11.09
N PRO A 82 -7.78 12.13 10.31
CA PRO A 82 -7.75 11.81 8.86
C PRO A 82 -6.97 12.81 7.98
N ALA A 83 -6.30 13.78 8.60
CA ALA A 83 -5.37 14.70 7.96
C ALA A 83 -3.92 14.17 7.94
N GLU A 84 -3.63 13.08 8.66
CA GLU A 84 -2.31 12.42 8.71
C GLU A 84 -2.27 11.11 7.91
N ASP A 85 -3.32 10.81 7.13
CA ASP A 85 -3.27 9.71 6.16
C ASP A 85 -2.07 9.91 5.23
N GLU A 86 -1.05 9.05 5.37
CA GLU A 86 0.08 9.04 4.45
C GLU A 86 -0.50 8.83 3.04
N PRO A 87 -0.33 9.78 2.11
CA PRO A 87 -0.92 9.66 0.80
C PRO A 87 -0.29 8.46 0.13
N GLY A 88 -1.01 7.33 0.07
CA GLY A 88 -0.62 6.16 -0.68
C GLY A 88 -0.20 6.64 -2.07
N TYR A 89 1.08 6.52 -2.38
CA TYR A 89 1.68 7.22 -3.50
C TYR A 89 1.10 6.66 -4.80
N ARG A 90 0.05 7.30 -5.32
CA ARG A 90 -0.54 7.14 -6.67
C ARG A 90 -0.91 5.71 -7.09
N PHE A 91 -1.34 4.81 -6.21
CA PHE A 91 -1.68 3.44 -6.64
C PHE A 91 -2.78 3.36 -7.71
N ASP A 92 -3.57 4.41 -7.90
CA ASP A 92 -4.52 4.54 -9.02
C ASP A 92 -3.85 4.63 -10.40
N GLU A 93 -2.61 5.11 -10.46
CA GLU A 93 -1.81 5.24 -11.69
C GLU A 93 -0.90 4.02 -11.94
N HIS A 94 -0.70 3.17 -10.92
CA HIS A 94 0.28 2.08 -10.97
C HIS A 94 -0.34 0.70 -11.26
N THR A 95 0.49 -0.15 -11.87
CA THR A 95 0.19 -1.56 -12.09
C THR A 95 1.10 -2.39 -11.20
N PHE A 96 0.50 -3.23 -10.35
CA PHE A 96 1.25 -4.08 -9.43
C PHE A 96 1.71 -5.35 -10.13
N ARG A 97 2.95 -5.30 -10.62
CA ARG A 97 3.67 -6.43 -11.21
C ARG A 97 5.03 -6.57 -10.54
N VAL A 98 5.49 -7.81 -10.40
CA VAL A 98 6.81 -8.10 -9.82
C VAL A 98 7.88 -7.39 -10.64
N GLY A 99 8.70 -6.59 -9.97
CA GLY A 99 9.82 -5.85 -10.56
C GLY A 99 9.49 -4.45 -11.10
N GLU A 100 8.23 -3.99 -11.01
CA GLU A 100 7.87 -2.61 -11.34
C GLU A 100 8.05 -1.66 -10.15
N TYR A 101 8.35 -0.40 -10.46
CA TYR A 101 8.40 0.69 -9.49
C TYR A 101 7.00 1.31 -9.36
N VAL A 102 6.59 1.47 -8.10
CA VAL A 102 5.32 2.07 -7.67
C VAL A 102 5.65 3.35 -6.92
#